data_AF-A0A8J4DC19-F1
#
_entry.id   AF-A0A8J4DC19-F1
#
_cell.length_a   1.000
_cell.length_b   1.000
_cell.length_c   1.000
_cell.angle_alpha   90.00
_cell.angle_beta   90.00
_cell.angle_gamma   90.00
#
_symmetry.space_group_name_H-M   'P 1'
#
loop_
_entity.id
_entity.type
_entity.pdbx_description
1 polymer ?
#
loop_
_entity_poly.entity_id
_entity_poly.type
_entity_poly.pdbx_seq_one_letter_code
_entity_poly.pdbx_strand_id
1 'polypeptide(L)'
;LTATACRLSGNGATGLTVRGRATSAELHDCEFSSNAASNLWIGGGSAVNLVSCAVLGSREGCGVALEGAGARLLAAACAFDGNTSCGVSVRQDAVVELRDCSSSGNTGSGLEVEGTVDPADNAELLAEATLACTAPPPPPLPEVFCLVSGGQLAKNGVHGCLVRRGGGLRVTAGCELSQNGGDGACADGVGCELLVDGCAALGNGESGLFVCSGAAVWADSCRLGGNMHGDVAVGGRGSRGRLVGCAFDYNPMTALRVHMGAKVALRRCTMEPRPAAAPATSRASHRLRQLRSAGSQRQGGSGGGSIAARAWTVDLVRSQSVQLRGRGSVLSVDGRAFFPSEEEGEPAHAAEAEAEAEAEGGLPQPQRDFTSWGGGMAEKVAVVVAEDDGGTRDGGAKEGAGGIMGDSGERTAELTREEVGREVRVKRSGTRSGTRDDMDGREAAKEADLGGAEGAAVPAGVGEKDCRAEVRSSKGGRTSS
;
A
#
# COMPACT_ATOMS: atom_id res chain seq x y z
N LEU A 1 -27.93 -4.15 16.34
CA LEU A 1 -27.83 -5.57 16.76
C LEU A 1 -26.86 -5.64 17.92
N THR A 2 -27.20 -6.32 19.02
CA THR A 2 -26.26 -6.61 20.09
C THR A 2 -26.19 -8.12 20.26
N ALA A 3 -24.99 -8.69 20.26
CA ALA A 3 -24.78 -10.12 20.43
C ALA A 3 -23.56 -10.38 21.31
N THR A 4 -23.67 -11.40 22.16
CA THR A 4 -22.61 -11.80 23.08
C THR A 4 -22.45 -13.31 23.04
N ALA A 5 -21.21 -13.81 23.06
CA ALA A 5 -20.90 -15.24 23.11
C ALA A 5 -21.57 -16.05 21.98
N CYS A 6 -21.70 -15.46 20.80
CA CYS A 6 -22.36 -16.06 19.65
C CYS A 6 -21.35 -16.67 18.68
N ARG A 7 -21.76 -17.72 17.97
CA ARG A 7 -20.97 -18.34 16.90
C ARG A 7 -21.71 -18.27 15.57
N LEU A 8 -21.08 -17.68 14.55
CA LEU A 8 -21.60 -17.56 13.19
C LEU A 8 -20.65 -18.27 12.23
N SER A 9 -20.97 -19.52 11.89
CA SER A 9 -20.04 -20.38 11.17
C SER A 9 -20.66 -21.17 10.02
N GLY A 10 -19.85 -21.46 9.00
CA GLY A 10 -20.22 -22.39 7.92
C GLY A 10 -21.30 -21.88 6.98
N ASN A 11 -21.51 -20.56 6.90
CA ASN A 11 -22.49 -19.99 5.99
C ASN A 11 -22.02 -20.14 4.53
N GLY A 12 -22.99 -20.32 3.62
CA GLY A 12 -22.74 -20.40 2.17
C GLY A 12 -22.41 -19.06 1.51
N ALA A 13 -22.38 -17.97 2.28
CA ALA A 13 -22.05 -16.62 1.83
C ALA A 13 -21.26 -15.90 2.95
N THR A 14 -21.50 -14.60 3.17
CA THR A 14 -20.96 -13.84 4.30
C THR A 14 -21.58 -14.31 5.63
N GLY A 15 -20.79 -14.38 6.70
CA GLY A 15 -21.28 -14.76 8.04
C GLY A 15 -22.27 -13.75 8.64
N LEU A 16 -21.87 -12.48 8.69
CA LEU A 16 -22.73 -11.35 9.07
C LEU A 16 -22.53 -10.17 8.12
N THR A 17 -23.64 -9.60 7.67
CA THR A 17 -23.66 -8.39 6.83
C THR A 17 -24.33 -7.26 7.59
N VAL A 18 -23.59 -6.19 7.87
CA VAL A 18 -24.11 -4.98 8.52
C VAL A 18 -24.13 -3.86 7.49
N ARG A 19 -25.33 -3.48 7.03
CA ARG A 19 -25.48 -2.53 5.92
C ARG A 19 -26.54 -1.47 6.15
N GLY A 20 -26.33 -0.29 5.56
CA GLY A 20 -27.27 0.82 5.57
C GLY A 20 -26.93 1.88 6.60
N ARG A 21 -27.40 3.10 6.34
CA ARG A 21 -27.13 4.27 7.18
C ARG A 21 -27.73 4.08 8.55
N ALA A 22 -27.00 4.47 9.58
CA ALA A 22 -27.39 4.34 10.98
C ALA A 22 -27.67 2.89 11.43
N THR A 23 -27.25 1.88 10.65
CA THR A 23 -27.24 0.50 11.09
C THR A 23 -26.01 0.25 11.93
N SER A 24 -26.18 -0.28 13.14
CA SER A 24 -25.06 -0.65 14.01
C SER A 24 -25.12 -2.08 14.54
N ALA A 25 -23.94 -2.64 14.82
CA ALA A 25 -23.80 -3.89 15.54
C ALA A 25 -22.74 -3.79 16.66
N GLU A 26 -23.06 -4.34 17.82
CA GLU A 26 -22.18 -4.48 18.97
C GLU A 26 -22.00 -5.97 19.27
N LEU A 27 -20.77 -6.46 19.21
CA LEU A 27 -20.46 -7.88 19.26
C LEU A 27 -19.35 -8.11 20.29
N HIS A 28 -19.65 -8.95 21.27
CA HIS A 28 -18.75 -9.26 22.38
C HIS A 28 -18.51 -10.77 22.47
N ASP A 29 -17.25 -11.18 22.53
CA ASP A 29 -16.88 -12.59 22.68
C ASP A 29 -17.50 -13.49 21.60
N CYS A 30 -17.68 -12.96 20.39
CA CYS A 30 -18.28 -13.68 19.27
C CYS A 30 -17.23 -14.34 18.38
N GLU A 31 -17.57 -15.47 17.77
CA GLU A 31 -16.74 -16.17 16.78
C GLU A 31 -17.43 -16.17 15.41
N PHE A 32 -16.69 -15.78 14.38
CA PHE A 32 -17.08 -15.90 12.97
C PHE A 32 -16.11 -16.84 12.27
N SER A 33 -16.59 -17.94 11.68
CA SER A 33 -15.66 -18.93 11.10
C SER A 33 -16.16 -19.69 9.88
N SER A 34 -15.24 -20.03 8.96
CA SER A 34 -15.50 -20.93 7.82
C SER A 34 -16.67 -20.52 6.91
N ASN A 35 -16.95 -19.22 6.84
CA ASN A 35 -17.95 -18.68 5.91
C ASN A 35 -17.38 -18.71 4.48
N ALA A 36 -18.25 -18.90 3.48
CA ALA A 36 -17.81 -19.03 2.08
C ALA A 36 -17.08 -17.76 1.61
N ALA A 37 -17.73 -16.61 1.78
CA ALA A 37 -17.18 -15.29 1.42
C ALA A 37 -16.42 -14.70 2.61
N SER A 38 -16.66 -13.43 2.96
CA SER A 38 -16.08 -12.81 4.16
C SER A 38 -16.79 -13.26 5.44
N ASN A 39 -16.07 -13.30 6.56
CA ASN A 39 -16.70 -13.62 7.84
C ASN A 39 -17.64 -12.49 8.31
N LEU A 40 -17.21 -11.24 8.13
CA LEU A 40 -18.00 -10.04 8.41
C LEU A 40 -17.88 -9.05 7.24
N TRP A 41 -19.01 -8.51 6.79
CA TRP A 41 -19.07 -7.43 5.80
C TRP A 41 -19.78 -6.21 6.37
N ILE A 42 -19.18 -5.03 6.21
CA ILE A 42 -19.66 -3.76 6.74
C ILE A 42 -19.70 -2.76 5.58
N GLY A 43 -20.84 -2.12 5.34
CA GLY A 43 -20.92 -1.09 4.31
C GLY A 43 -22.17 -0.23 4.34
N GLY A 44 -22.19 0.78 3.47
CA GLY A 44 -23.33 1.69 3.32
C GLY A 44 -23.57 2.58 4.56
N GLY A 45 -22.49 3.07 5.19
CA GLY A 45 -22.59 3.97 6.34
C GLY A 45 -22.93 3.30 7.66
N SER A 46 -22.66 1.99 7.79
CA SER A 46 -22.93 1.21 9.00
C SER A 46 -21.74 1.21 9.97
N ALA A 47 -21.99 0.93 11.25
CA ALA A 47 -20.97 0.90 12.28
C ALA A 47 -20.95 -0.45 13.02
N VAL A 48 -19.77 -1.05 13.21
CA VAL A 48 -19.60 -2.27 14.01
C VAL A 48 -18.58 -2.04 15.10
N ASN A 49 -18.91 -2.49 16.30
CA ASN A 49 -18.00 -2.57 17.44
C ASN A 49 -17.76 -4.04 17.80
N LEU A 50 -16.50 -4.47 17.75
CA LEU A 50 -16.05 -5.80 18.12
C LEU A 50 -15.20 -5.72 19.39
N VAL A 51 -15.52 -6.53 20.40
CA VAL A 51 -14.71 -6.64 21.61
C VAL A 51 -14.45 -8.12 21.89
N SER A 52 -13.17 -8.50 21.97
CA SER A 52 -12.77 -9.89 22.26
C SER A 52 -13.33 -10.92 21.28
N CYS A 53 -13.54 -10.53 20.01
CA CYS A 53 -14.09 -11.41 18.99
C CYS A 53 -13.00 -12.15 18.20
N ALA A 54 -13.35 -13.32 17.68
CA ALA A 54 -12.50 -14.11 16.79
C ALA A 54 -13.12 -14.20 15.38
N VAL A 55 -12.35 -13.85 14.36
CA VAL A 55 -12.77 -13.82 12.95
C VAL A 55 -11.79 -14.69 12.16
N LEU A 56 -12.19 -15.95 11.93
CA LEU A 56 -11.26 -17.03 11.60
C LEU A 56 -11.60 -17.69 10.26
N GLY A 57 -10.59 -17.93 9.42
CA GLY A 57 -10.69 -18.92 8.34
C GLY A 57 -11.86 -18.71 7.36
N SER A 58 -12.04 -17.50 6.83
CA SER A 58 -12.89 -17.32 5.65
C SER A 58 -12.39 -18.20 4.50
N ARG A 59 -13.30 -18.81 3.73
CA ARG A 59 -12.91 -19.76 2.67
C ARG A 59 -12.44 -19.06 1.40
N GLU A 60 -13.09 -17.97 1.00
CA GLU A 60 -12.78 -17.25 -0.23
C GLU A 60 -12.56 -15.74 0.01
N GLY A 61 -13.08 -15.20 1.11
CA GLY A 61 -13.08 -13.75 1.38
C GLY A 61 -12.06 -13.30 2.43
N CYS A 62 -12.30 -12.10 2.97
CA CYS A 62 -11.53 -11.54 4.09
C CYS A 62 -12.12 -11.98 5.44
N GLY A 63 -11.36 -11.81 6.52
CA GLY A 63 -11.94 -11.86 7.86
C GLY A 63 -13.01 -10.78 8.01
N VAL A 64 -12.63 -9.52 7.85
CA VAL A 64 -13.56 -8.40 7.76
C VAL A 64 -13.34 -7.62 6.48
N ALA A 65 -14.43 -7.36 5.75
CA ALA A 65 -14.44 -6.46 4.60
C ALA A 65 -15.28 -5.22 4.93
N LEU A 66 -14.66 -4.05 4.80
CA LEU A 66 -15.28 -2.75 4.97
C LEU A 66 -15.29 -1.98 3.66
N GLU A 67 -16.46 -1.49 3.27
CA GLU A 67 -16.62 -0.77 2.01
C GLU A 67 -17.64 0.38 2.11
N GLY A 68 -17.19 1.55 1.65
CA GLY A 68 -18.04 2.70 1.37
C GLY A 68 -18.03 3.74 2.49
N ALA A 69 -18.25 4.99 2.07
CA ALA A 69 -18.18 6.14 2.96
C ALA A 69 -19.08 5.98 4.19
N GLY A 70 -18.50 6.26 5.35
CA GLY A 70 -19.17 6.16 6.65
C GLY A 70 -19.27 4.74 7.22
N ALA A 71 -18.79 3.71 6.50
CA ALA A 71 -18.61 2.39 7.11
C ALA A 71 -17.52 2.48 8.18
N ARG A 72 -17.80 1.98 9.39
CA ARG A 72 -16.88 2.07 10.53
C ARG A 72 -16.74 0.73 11.25
N LEU A 73 -15.50 0.35 11.55
CA LEU A 73 -15.19 -0.73 12.48
C LEU A 73 -14.33 -0.22 13.62
N LEU A 74 -14.80 -0.47 14.84
CA LEU A 74 -13.98 -0.41 16.05
C LEU A 74 -13.76 -1.85 16.51
N ALA A 75 -12.52 -2.27 16.65
CA ALA A 75 -12.18 -3.60 17.16
C ALA A 75 -11.16 -3.49 18.29
N ALA A 76 -11.45 -4.11 19.42
CA ALA A 76 -10.57 -4.18 20.57
C ALA A 76 -10.32 -5.64 20.97
N ALA A 77 -9.05 -6.01 21.16
CA ALA A 77 -8.64 -7.36 21.58
C ALA A 77 -9.19 -8.49 20.68
N CYS A 78 -9.29 -8.24 19.38
CA CYS A 78 -9.85 -9.20 18.42
C CYS A 78 -8.76 -9.95 17.64
N ALA A 79 -9.10 -11.12 17.11
CA ALA A 79 -8.22 -11.92 16.26
C ALA A 79 -8.81 -12.08 14.84
N PHE A 80 -7.99 -11.84 13.80
CA PHE A 80 -8.34 -11.92 12.39
C PHE A 80 -7.41 -12.91 11.67
N ASP A 81 -7.66 -14.22 11.86
CA ASP A 81 -6.65 -15.24 11.56
C ASP A 81 -7.05 -16.25 10.49
N GLY A 82 -6.07 -16.71 9.71
CA GLY A 82 -6.22 -17.86 8.81
C GLY A 82 -7.15 -17.63 7.62
N ASN A 83 -7.44 -16.37 7.26
CA ASN A 83 -8.38 -16.04 6.19
C ASN A 83 -7.73 -16.21 4.81
N THR A 84 -8.48 -16.71 3.82
CA THR A 84 -7.96 -16.97 2.46
C THR A 84 -7.57 -15.70 1.70
N SER A 85 -8.07 -14.53 2.10
CA SER A 85 -7.65 -13.23 1.57
C SER A 85 -6.95 -12.42 2.67
N CYS A 86 -7.41 -11.22 2.98
CA CYS A 86 -6.87 -10.38 4.04
C CYS A 86 -7.55 -10.66 5.39
N GLY A 87 -6.87 -10.37 6.50
CA GLY A 87 -7.50 -10.38 7.83
C GLY A 87 -8.57 -9.29 7.92
N VAL A 88 -8.18 -8.06 7.59
CA VAL A 88 -9.08 -6.89 7.46
C VAL A 88 -8.79 -6.17 6.14
N SER A 89 -9.82 -5.86 5.36
CA SER A 89 -9.73 -5.06 4.13
C SER A 89 -10.65 -3.85 4.24
N VAL A 90 -10.10 -2.66 4.00
CA VAL A 90 -10.76 -1.36 4.15
C VAL A 90 -10.71 -0.61 2.82
N ARG A 91 -11.88 -0.23 2.30
CA ARG A 91 -12.01 0.41 0.99
C ARG A 91 -12.99 1.57 1.03
N GLN A 92 -12.86 2.49 0.07
CA GLN A 92 -13.85 3.54 -0.22
C GLN A 92 -14.23 4.38 1.01
N ASP A 93 -13.27 5.06 1.62
CA ASP A 93 -13.48 5.98 2.75
C ASP A 93 -14.10 5.35 4.01
N ALA A 94 -14.00 4.02 4.13
CA ALA A 94 -14.30 3.33 5.36
C ALA A 94 -13.23 3.63 6.43
N VAL A 95 -13.65 3.66 7.69
CA VAL A 95 -12.81 3.98 8.84
C VAL A 95 -12.63 2.75 9.72
N VAL A 96 -11.38 2.45 10.08
CA VAL A 96 -11.03 1.33 10.93
C VAL A 96 -10.17 1.79 12.10
N GLU A 97 -10.50 1.31 13.30
CA GLU A 97 -9.66 1.38 14.48
C GLU A 97 -9.49 -0.01 15.06
N LEU A 98 -8.24 -0.51 15.06
CA LEU A 98 -7.85 -1.79 15.66
C LEU A 98 -7.00 -1.50 16.90
N ARG A 99 -7.45 -1.96 18.05
CA ARG A 99 -6.73 -1.81 19.32
C ARG A 99 -6.41 -3.17 19.90
N ASP A 100 -5.13 -3.42 20.13
CA ASP A 100 -4.63 -4.66 20.73
C ASP A 100 -5.12 -5.92 19.97
N CYS A 101 -5.28 -5.81 18.65
CA CYS A 101 -5.77 -6.88 17.79
C CYS A 101 -4.62 -7.69 17.17
N SER A 102 -4.89 -8.96 16.84
CA SER A 102 -3.99 -9.79 16.03
C SER A 102 -4.58 -10.04 14.63
N SER A 103 -3.72 -10.07 13.62
CA SER A 103 -4.07 -10.50 12.28
C SER A 103 -2.95 -11.36 11.71
N SER A 104 -3.18 -12.68 11.64
CA SER A 104 -2.13 -13.64 11.35
C SER A 104 -2.54 -14.85 10.52
N GLY A 105 -1.57 -15.43 9.80
CA GLY A 105 -1.81 -16.63 8.99
C GLY A 105 -2.78 -16.43 7.83
N ASN A 106 -3.07 -15.18 7.45
CA ASN A 106 -3.90 -14.88 6.30
C ASN A 106 -3.08 -15.11 5.02
N THR A 107 -3.68 -15.63 3.95
CA THR A 107 -2.96 -15.84 2.67
C THR A 107 -2.56 -14.52 2.03
N GLY A 108 -3.38 -13.48 2.20
CA GLY A 108 -3.13 -12.10 1.76
C GLY A 108 -2.36 -11.29 2.80
N SER A 109 -2.80 -10.05 3.02
CA SER A 109 -2.23 -9.15 4.03
C SER A 109 -2.98 -9.24 5.35
N GLY A 110 -2.31 -8.91 6.46
CA GLY A 110 -2.97 -8.81 7.76
C GLY A 110 -4.01 -7.68 7.78
N LEU A 111 -3.63 -6.52 7.26
CA LEU A 111 -4.49 -5.35 7.03
C LEU A 111 -4.24 -4.76 5.64
N GLU A 112 -5.30 -4.51 4.89
CA GLU A 112 -5.24 -3.82 3.60
C GLU A 112 -6.10 -2.56 3.64
N VAL A 113 -5.52 -1.42 3.26
CA VAL A 113 -6.18 -0.12 3.20
C VAL A 113 -6.08 0.42 1.79
N GLU A 114 -7.24 0.65 1.17
CA GLU A 114 -7.36 1.19 -0.17
C GLU A 114 -8.15 2.50 -0.12
N GLY A 115 -7.48 3.60 -0.45
CA GLY A 115 -8.11 4.89 -0.60
C GLY A 115 -8.91 5.03 -1.89
N THR A 116 -9.50 6.20 -2.07
CA THR A 116 -10.28 6.60 -3.25
C THR A 116 -9.55 7.63 -4.11
N VAL A 117 -8.42 8.16 -3.64
CA VAL A 117 -7.73 9.25 -4.30
C VAL A 117 -7.10 8.74 -5.59
N ASP A 118 -7.37 9.47 -6.68
CA ASP A 118 -6.58 9.43 -7.91
C ASP A 118 -5.56 10.58 -7.88
N PRO A 119 -4.32 10.30 -7.50
CA PRO A 119 -3.38 11.34 -7.09
C PRO A 119 -2.60 11.93 -8.29
N ALA A 120 -3.17 12.95 -8.94
CA ALA A 120 -2.42 13.74 -9.93
C ALA A 120 -1.67 14.95 -9.33
N ASP A 121 -2.04 15.44 -8.14
CA ASP A 121 -1.55 16.74 -7.66
C ASP A 121 -1.06 16.69 -6.19
N ASN A 122 0.19 16.28 -5.92
CA ASN A 122 0.93 16.66 -4.69
C ASN A 122 2.37 16.10 -4.55
N ALA A 123 2.80 15.20 -5.43
CA ALA A 123 4.05 14.44 -5.21
C ALA A 123 5.31 15.31 -5.16
N GLU A 124 5.37 16.39 -5.96
CA GLU A 124 6.56 17.22 -6.11
C GLU A 124 6.76 18.21 -4.95
N LEU A 125 5.69 18.88 -4.51
CA LEU A 125 5.73 19.79 -3.34
C LEU A 125 6.11 19.05 -2.05
N LEU A 126 5.59 17.84 -1.84
CA LEU A 126 5.91 17.03 -0.66
C LEU A 126 7.34 16.46 -0.71
N ALA A 127 7.91 16.32 -1.91
CA ALA A 127 9.26 15.84 -2.12
C ALA A 127 10.32 16.88 -1.73
N GLU A 128 10.10 18.17 -1.97
CA GLU A 128 11.00 19.25 -1.51
C GLU A 128 11.01 19.36 0.01
N ALA A 129 9.83 19.34 0.63
CA ALA A 129 9.69 19.48 2.07
C ALA A 129 10.27 18.27 2.85
N THR A 130 10.27 17.07 2.25
CA THR A 130 10.96 15.89 2.80
C THR A 130 12.48 16.08 2.87
N LEU A 131 13.08 16.71 1.85
CA LEU A 131 14.54 16.85 1.74
C LEU A 131 15.12 17.92 2.65
N ALA A 132 14.39 19.02 2.82
CA ALA A 132 14.86 20.15 3.61
C ALA A 132 15.12 19.81 5.08
N CYS A 133 14.67 18.64 5.59
CA CYS A 133 14.77 18.22 6.99
C CYS A 133 14.20 19.21 8.02
N THR A 134 13.66 20.34 7.56
CA THR A 134 12.59 21.06 8.21
C THR A 134 11.44 20.08 8.35
N ALA A 135 10.67 20.15 9.43
CA ALA A 135 9.44 19.37 9.47
C ALA A 135 8.59 19.87 8.28
N PRO A 136 8.39 19.10 7.20
CA PRO A 136 7.25 19.39 6.35
C PRO A 136 6.06 19.45 7.31
N PRO A 137 5.16 20.45 7.22
CA PRO A 137 3.90 20.32 7.90
C PRO A 137 3.38 18.93 7.54
N PRO A 138 3.04 18.09 8.55
CA PRO A 138 2.58 16.74 8.27
C PRO A 138 1.51 16.90 7.19
N PRO A 139 1.65 16.19 6.05
CA PRO A 139 0.64 16.29 5.02
C PRO A 139 -0.71 16.07 5.69
N PRO A 140 -1.75 16.83 5.27
CA PRO A 140 -3.08 16.59 5.79
C PRO A 140 -3.34 15.10 5.65
N LEU A 141 -3.72 14.45 6.75
CA LEU A 141 -3.96 13.01 6.75
C LEU A 141 -4.92 12.68 5.60
N PRO A 142 -4.67 11.63 4.82
CA PRO A 142 -5.58 11.25 3.75
C PRO A 142 -6.98 10.98 4.31
N GLU A 143 -8.00 11.19 3.47
CA GLU A 143 -9.41 11.06 3.87
C GLU A 143 -9.72 9.66 4.43
N VAL A 144 -9.09 8.64 3.86
CA VAL A 144 -9.16 7.26 4.35
C VAL A 144 -7.99 7.00 5.28
N PHE A 145 -8.25 6.98 6.58
CA PHE A 145 -7.21 6.75 7.58
C PHE A 145 -7.58 5.62 8.53
N CYS A 146 -6.77 4.57 8.52
CA CYS A 146 -6.87 3.47 9.46
C CYS A 146 -5.92 3.67 10.65
N LEU A 147 -6.38 3.33 11.84
CA LEU A 147 -5.56 3.35 13.05
C LEU A 147 -5.39 1.93 13.60
N VAL A 148 -4.14 1.56 13.85
CA VAL A 148 -3.76 0.34 14.56
C VAL A 148 -2.93 0.74 15.77
N SER A 149 -3.38 0.38 16.97
CA SER A 149 -2.69 0.65 18.22
C SER A 149 -2.42 -0.66 18.96
N GLY A 150 -1.15 -1.03 19.09
CA GLY A 150 -0.73 -2.29 19.69
C GLY A 150 -1.04 -3.51 18.82
N GLY A 151 -0.92 -4.70 19.40
CA GLY A 151 -1.24 -5.96 18.72
C GLY A 151 -0.17 -6.47 17.75
N GLN A 152 -0.57 -7.36 16.84
CA GLN A 152 0.35 -8.05 15.92
C GLN A 152 -0.25 -8.20 14.52
N LEU A 153 0.51 -7.80 13.49
CA LEU A 153 0.22 -8.07 12.08
C LEU A 153 1.34 -8.97 11.54
N ALA A 154 1.21 -10.27 11.76
CA ALA A 154 2.33 -11.20 11.63
C ALA A 154 1.97 -12.48 10.88
N LYS A 155 2.96 -13.14 10.27
CA LYS A 155 2.78 -14.43 9.59
C LYS A 155 1.73 -14.43 8.48
N ASN A 156 1.51 -13.29 7.83
CA ASN A 156 0.63 -13.20 6.68
C ASN A 156 1.40 -13.59 5.41
N GLY A 157 0.71 -14.10 4.39
CA GLY A 157 1.32 -14.60 3.16
C GLY A 157 1.93 -13.49 2.30
N VAL A 158 1.37 -12.28 2.36
CA VAL A 158 1.86 -11.10 1.65
C VAL A 158 2.42 -10.08 2.64
N HIS A 159 1.66 -9.06 3.07
CA HIS A 159 2.19 -8.01 3.95
C HIS A 159 1.59 -8.08 5.36
N GLY A 160 2.29 -7.54 6.37
CA GLY A 160 1.66 -7.26 7.66
C GLY A 160 0.54 -6.24 7.48
N CYS A 161 0.87 -5.09 6.90
CA CYS A 161 -0.10 -4.13 6.38
C CYS A 161 0.26 -3.60 4.98
N LEU A 162 -0.75 -3.30 4.18
CA LEU A 162 -0.64 -2.74 2.83
C LEU A 162 -1.53 -1.51 2.69
N VAL A 163 -0.96 -0.42 2.19
CA VAL A 163 -1.67 0.83 1.87
C VAL A 163 -1.55 1.10 0.36
N ARG A 164 -2.68 1.33 -0.31
CA ARG A 164 -2.72 1.63 -1.74
C ARG A 164 -3.78 2.67 -2.11
N ARG A 165 -3.66 3.21 -3.33
CA ARG A 165 -4.63 4.16 -3.95
C ARG A 165 -4.97 5.37 -3.06
N GLY A 166 -3.94 6.00 -2.50
CA GLY A 166 -4.10 7.18 -1.66
C GLY A 166 -4.68 6.94 -0.26
N GLY A 167 -4.67 5.69 0.21
CA GLY A 167 -5.05 5.39 1.59
C GLY A 167 -4.01 5.88 2.60
N GLY A 168 -4.40 5.97 3.86
CA GLY A 168 -3.52 6.22 4.98
C GLY A 168 -3.64 5.17 6.08
N LEU A 169 -2.52 4.86 6.70
CA LEU A 169 -2.46 3.95 7.84
C LEU A 169 -1.49 4.49 8.89
N ARG A 170 -1.97 4.54 10.14
CA ARG A 170 -1.11 4.73 11.31
C ARG A 170 -1.06 3.46 12.14
N VAL A 171 0.15 2.98 12.36
CA VAL A 171 0.47 1.87 13.24
C VAL A 171 1.28 2.42 14.42
N THR A 172 0.82 2.19 15.65
CA THR A 172 1.45 2.76 16.85
C THR A 172 1.41 1.80 18.05
N ALA A 173 1.90 2.29 19.19
CA ALA A 173 1.83 1.65 20.50
C ALA A 173 2.44 0.24 20.55
N GLY A 174 3.62 0.05 19.93
CA GLY A 174 4.35 -1.21 20.06
C GLY A 174 3.82 -2.35 19.19
N CYS A 175 3.07 -2.05 18.14
CA CYS A 175 2.60 -3.08 17.21
C CYS A 175 3.76 -3.86 16.59
N GLU A 176 3.59 -5.17 16.43
CA GLU A 176 4.57 -6.06 15.83
C GLU A 176 4.19 -6.43 14.38
N LEU A 177 5.08 -6.11 13.44
CA LEU A 177 4.95 -6.39 12.00
C LEU A 177 5.99 -7.43 11.59
N SER A 178 5.72 -8.72 11.88
CA SER A 178 6.77 -9.74 11.82
C SER A 178 6.42 -11.00 11.03
N GLN A 179 7.45 -11.64 10.48
CA GLN A 179 7.34 -12.96 9.85
C GLN A 179 6.33 -13.03 8.69
N ASN A 180 6.01 -11.90 8.05
CA ASN A 180 5.16 -11.88 6.87
C ASN A 180 5.95 -12.38 5.65
N GLY A 181 5.26 -12.96 4.66
CA GLY A 181 5.90 -13.53 3.46
C GLY A 181 6.53 -12.48 2.54
N GLY A 182 5.95 -11.29 2.49
CA GLY A 182 6.44 -10.07 1.86
C GLY A 182 6.97 -9.08 2.90
N ASP A 183 6.52 -7.83 2.82
CA ASP A 183 6.96 -6.77 3.75
C ASP A 183 6.21 -6.73 5.09
N GLY A 184 6.85 -6.19 6.12
CA GLY A 184 6.17 -5.86 7.38
C GLY A 184 5.06 -4.83 7.18
N ALA A 185 5.41 -3.70 6.55
CA ALA A 185 4.44 -2.71 6.06
C ALA A 185 4.82 -2.20 4.68
N CYS A 186 3.82 -2.07 3.81
CA CYS A 186 3.97 -1.62 2.43
C CYS A 186 3.04 -0.43 2.14
N ALA A 187 3.58 0.60 1.48
CA ALA A 187 2.81 1.70 0.91
C ALA A 187 3.14 1.84 -0.59
N ASP A 188 2.12 1.67 -1.44
CA ASP A 188 2.27 1.65 -2.90
C ASP A 188 1.26 2.59 -3.56
N GLY A 189 1.78 3.58 -4.27
CA GLY A 189 1.00 4.54 -5.04
C GLY A 189 1.08 5.95 -4.47
N VAL A 190 0.88 6.93 -5.34
CA VAL A 190 0.93 8.34 -4.94
C VAL A 190 -0.19 8.61 -3.92
N GLY A 191 0.06 9.52 -2.97
CA GLY A 191 -0.89 9.84 -1.91
C GLY A 191 -1.02 8.77 -0.82
N CYS A 192 -0.41 7.59 -0.97
CA CYS A 192 -0.40 6.59 0.08
C CYS A 192 0.51 7.04 1.22
N GLU A 193 0.00 6.96 2.45
CA GLU A 193 0.69 7.43 3.65
C GLU A 193 0.75 6.36 4.73
N LEU A 194 1.97 6.01 5.14
CA LEU A 194 2.22 5.05 6.19
C LEU A 194 2.95 5.71 7.36
N LEU A 195 2.29 5.79 8.51
CA LEU A 195 2.85 6.33 9.75
C LEU A 195 3.08 5.18 10.72
N VAL A 196 4.32 4.95 11.13
CA VAL A 196 4.72 3.87 12.03
C VAL A 196 5.45 4.45 13.23
N ASP A 197 4.94 4.27 14.44
CA ASP A 197 5.43 4.96 15.64
C ASP A 197 5.62 3.99 16.80
N GLY A 198 6.88 3.79 17.22
CA GLY A 198 7.23 2.91 18.32
C GLY A 198 6.97 1.42 18.04
N CYS A 199 7.01 0.98 16.78
CA CYS A 199 6.69 -0.39 16.37
C CYS A 199 7.94 -1.21 16.03
N ALA A 200 7.75 -2.52 15.85
CA ALA A 200 8.81 -3.43 15.40
C ALA A 200 8.46 -4.06 14.04
N ALA A 201 9.35 -3.99 13.05
CA ALA A 201 9.21 -4.68 11.76
C ALA A 201 10.36 -5.67 11.54
N LEU A 202 10.09 -6.94 11.88
CA LEU A 202 11.14 -7.94 12.10
C LEU A 202 10.93 -9.23 11.31
N GLY A 203 12.01 -9.74 10.70
CA GLY A 203 12.01 -11.11 10.17
C GLY A 203 11.03 -11.33 9.01
N ASN A 204 10.71 -10.30 8.23
CA ASN A 204 9.81 -10.42 7.08
C ASN A 204 10.55 -10.99 5.85
N GLY A 205 9.79 -11.62 4.96
CA GLY A 205 10.29 -12.30 3.78
C GLY A 205 10.80 -11.36 2.69
N GLU A 206 10.43 -10.07 2.74
CA GLU A 206 11.03 -9.00 1.95
C GLU A 206 11.61 -7.91 2.85
N SER A 207 10.96 -6.74 2.95
CA SER A 207 11.44 -5.61 3.73
C SER A 207 10.72 -5.44 5.06
N GLY A 208 11.32 -4.73 6.01
CA GLY A 208 10.58 -4.28 7.20
C GLY A 208 9.52 -3.26 6.81
N LEU A 209 9.96 -2.20 6.12
CA LEU A 209 9.13 -1.15 5.53
C LEU A 209 9.44 -1.00 4.04
N PHE A 210 8.41 -1.03 3.19
CA PHE A 210 8.53 -0.83 1.75
C PHE A 210 7.64 0.32 1.28
N VAL A 211 8.20 1.21 0.45
CA VAL A 211 7.51 2.38 -0.08
C VAL A 211 7.84 2.54 -1.55
N CYS A 212 6.82 2.62 -2.39
CA CYS A 212 7.02 2.83 -3.81
C CYS A 212 5.96 3.68 -4.51
N SER A 213 6.20 3.95 -5.80
CA SER A 213 5.22 4.57 -6.70
C SER A 213 4.67 5.92 -6.21
N GLY A 214 5.51 6.75 -5.55
CA GLY A 214 5.11 8.05 -5.03
C GLY A 214 4.49 8.06 -3.62
N ALA A 215 4.48 6.91 -2.95
CA ALA A 215 4.02 6.77 -1.57
C ALA A 215 4.96 7.39 -0.54
N ALA A 216 4.50 7.46 0.70
CA ALA A 216 5.22 8.06 1.82
C ALA A 216 5.26 7.16 3.05
N VAL A 217 6.40 7.14 3.75
CA VAL A 217 6.51 6.59 5.10
C VAL A 217 7.10 7.58 6.09
N TRP A 218 6.52 7.63 7.29
CA TRP A 218 7.07 8.25 8.48
C TRP A 218 7.24 7.19 9.56
N ALA A 219 8.47 6.87 9.90
CA ALA A 219 8.80 5.97 10.99
C ALA A 219 9.44 6.74 12.15
N ASP A 220 8.88 6.63 13.35
CA ASP A 220 9.46 7.21 14.57
C ASP A 220 9.72 6.11 15.60
N SER A 221 10.92 6.09 16.17
CA SER A 221 11.28 5.23 17.30
C SER A 221 11.02 3.74 17.05
N CYS A 222 11.13 3.31 15.80
CA CYS A 222 10.88 1.93 15.39
C CYS A 222 12.13 1.05 15.49
N ARG A 223 11.92 -0.26 15.71
CA ARG A 223 12.97 -1.27 15.59
C ARG A 223 12.79 -2.09 14.31
N LEU A 224 13.82 -2.18 13.49
CA LEU A 224 13.77 -2.78 12.16
C LEU A 224 14.93 -3.78 12.02
N GLY A 225 14.67 -5.01 11.57
CA GLY A 225 15.73 -6.01 11.61
C GLY A 225 15.38 -7.38 11.07
N GLY A 226 16.39 -8.11 10.60
CA GLY A 226 16.26 -9.53 10.21
C GLY A 226 15.39 -9.76 8.96
N ASN A 227 15.08 -8.72 8.19
CA ASN A 227 14.26 -8.81 6.97
C ASN A 227 15.11 -9.29 5.78
N MET A 228 14.53 -10.10 4.88
CA MET A 228 15.32 -10.81 3.84
C MET A 228 15.91 -9.88 2.77
N HIS A 229 15.18 -8.85 2.34
CA HIS A 229 15.57 -7.94 1.25
C HIS A 229 16.09 -6.59 1.74
N GLY A 230 15.89 -6.30 3.02
CA GLY A 230 16.46 -5.20 3.76
C GLY A 230 15.49 -4.63 4.78
N ASP A 231 15.92 -3.76 5.69
CA ASP A 231 15.00 -3.29 6.74
C ASP A 231 14.04 -2.22 6.22
N VAL A 232 14.54 -1.32 5.36
CA VAL A 232 13.73 -0.27 4.72
C VAL A 232 14.11 -0.15 3.26
N ALA A 233 13.11 -0.10 2.38
CA ALA A 233 13.29 0.17 0.97
C ALA A 233 12.30 1.25 0.51
N VAL A 234 12.83 2.35 -0.04
CA VAL A 234 12.06 3.45 -0.62
C VAL A 234 12.48 3.61 -2.08
N GLY A 235 11.54 3.39 -3.00
CA GLY A 235 11.84 3.26 -4.41
C GLY A 235 10.81 3.93 -5.31
N GLY A 236 11.24 4.76 -6.25
CA GLY A 236 10.37 5.36 -7.26
C GLY A 236 10.27 6.87 -7.12
N ARG A 237 9.96 7.53 -8.24
CA ARG A 237 9.91 8.99 -8.30
C ARG A 237 8.77 9.49 -7.41
N GLY A 238 9.07 10.48 -6.57
CA GLY A 238 8.12 11.05 -5.63
C GLY A 238 7.96 10.26 -4.33
N SER A 239 8.51 9.04 -4.24
CA SER A 239 8.47 8.27 -3.00
C SER A 239 9.33 8.92 -1.93
N ARG A 240 8.80 8.98 -0.72
CA ARG A 240 9.41 9.69 0.41
C ARG A 240 9.49 8.83 1.66
N GLY A 241 10.60 8.93 2.38
CA GLY A 241 10.78 8.28 3.68
C GLY A 241 11.35 9.25 4.71
N ARG A 242 10.78 9.28 5.90
CA ARG A 242 11.35 9.98 7.05
C ARG A 242 11.44 9.02 8.22
N LEU A 243 12.65 8.80 8.71
CA LEU A 243 12.92 7.89 9.82
C LEU A 243 13.61 8.66 10.93
N VAL A 244 13.01 8.67 12.12
CA VAL A 244 13.49 9.42 13.28
C VAL A 244 13.65 8.49 14.46
N GLY A 245 14.83 8.46 15.09
CA GLY A 245 15.03 7.66 16.30
C GLY A 245 14.93 6.14 16.08
N CYS A 246 14.94 5.66 14.83
CA CYS A 246 14.81 4.25 14.54
C CYS A 246 16.12 3.49 14.83
N ALA A 247 15.98 2.26 15.31
CA ALA A 247 17.06 1.31 15.51
C ALA A 247 17.00 0.23 14.42
N PHE A 248 18.09 0.09 13.68
CA PHE A 248 18.27 -0.97 12.68
C PHE A 248 19.16 -2.04 13.28
N ASP A 249 18.61 -3.23 13.49
CA ASP A 249 19.39 -4.40 13.85
C ASP A 249 20.32 -4.77 12.68
N TYR A 250 21.39 -5.55 12.94
CA TYR A 250 22.28 -5.95 11.86
C TYR A 250 21.54 -6.79 10.81
N ASN A 251 21.41 -6.23 9.61
CA ASN A 251 20.91 -6.93 8.43
C ASN A 251 22.08 -7.28 7.48
N PRO A 252 22.32 -8.58 7.18
CA PRO A 252 23.44 -8.98 6.32
C PRO A 252 23.26 -8.57 4.85
N MET A 253 22.06 -8.16 4.45
CA MET A 253 21.76 -7.75 3.07
C MET A 253 21.88 -6.23 2.91
N THR A 254 20.97 -5.48 3.50
CA THR A 254 20.93 -4.00 3.43
C THR A 254 20.02 -3.49 4.54
N ALA A 255 20.43 -2.49 5.31
CA ALA A 255 19.55 -1.85 6.28
C ALA A 255 18.59 -0.86 5.59
N LEU A 256 19.10 -0.02 4.69
CA LEU A 256 18.31 0.97 3.95
C LEU A 256 18.61 0.95 2.46
N ARG A 257 17.59 0.88 1.62
CA ARG A 257 17.68 1.07 0.16
C ARG A 257 16.87 2.30 -0.26
N VAL A 258 17.48 3.19 -1.02
CA VAL A 258 16.86 4.37 -1.63
C VAL A 258 17.14 4.33 -3.12
N HIS A 259 16.10 4.24 -3.96
CA HIS A 259 16.30 4.11 -5.40
C HIS A 259 15.24 4.79 -6.29
N MET A 260 15.57 4.93 -7.57
CA MET A 260 14.67 5.42 -8.64
C MET A 260 14.07 6.82 -8.38
N GLY A 261 14.85 7.75 -7.82
CA GLY A 261 14.38 9.11 -7.56
C GLY A 261 13.68 9.30 -6.22
N ALA A 262 13.77 8.31 -5.33
CA ALA A 262 13.22 8.38 -3.99
C ALA A 262 14.04 9.30 -3.07
N LYS A 263 13.37 9.89 -2.09
CA LYS A 263 13.94 10.87 -1.16
C LYS A 263 13.75 10.40 0.28
N VAL A 264 14.84 10.17 1.00
CA VAL A 264 14.79 9.66 2.38
C VAL A 264 15.56 10.57 3.33
N ALA A 265 14.99 10.84 4.50
CA ALA A 265 15.65 11.54 5.60
C ALA A 265 15.78 10.61 6.82
N LEU A 266 16.99 10.48 7.34
CA LEU A 266 17.30 9.82 8.60
C LEU A 266 17.68 10.87 9.65
N ARG A 267 17.15 10.72 10.87
CA ARG A 267 17.51 11.59 11.99
C ARG A 267 17.61 10.82 13.29
N ARG A 268 18.75 10.91 13.99
CA ARG A 268 18.99 10.16 15.25
C ARG A 268 18.74 8.65 15.11
N CYS A 269 18.96 8.10 13.92
CA CYS A 269 18.83 6.66 13.69
C CYS A 269 20.13 5.94 14.05
N THR A 270 20.00 4.73 14.58
CA THR A 270 21.16 3.89 14.90
C THR A 270 21.15 2.65 14.02
N MET A 271 22.33 2.24 13.52
CA MET A 271 22.48 1.02 12.75
C MET A 271 23.49 0.13 13.47
N GLU A 272 23.07 -1.07 13.87
CA GLU A 272 23.97 -2.00 14.53
C GLU A 272 25.12 -2.38 13.57
N PRO A 273 26.37 -2.34 14.07
CA PRO A 273 27.49 -2.76 13.26
C PRO A 273 27.39 -4.26 13.00
N ARG A 274 27.97 -4.69 11.87
CA ARG A 274 28.19 -6.11 11.63
C ARG A 274 28.83 -6.74 12.88
N PRO A 275 28.21 -7.77 13.47
CA PRO A 275 28.79 -8.44 14.63
C PRO A 275 30.20 -8.87 14.26
N ALA A 276 31.17 -8.50 15.10
CA ALA A 276 32.56 -8.93 14.93
C ALA A 276 32.52 -10.43 14.71
N ALA A 277 33.03 -10.88 13.55
CA ALA A 277 32.85 -12.25 13.10
C ALA A 277 33.13 -13.19 14.27
N ALA A 278 32.08 -13.84 14.79
CA ALA A 278 32.27 -14.83 15.83
C ALA A 278 33.34 -15.80 15.28
N PRO A 279 34.42 -16.08 16.04
CA PRO A 279 35.51 -16.91 15.56
C PRO A 279 34.90 -18.15 14.92
N ALA A 280 35.20 -18.39 13.65
CA ALA A 280 34.45 -19.29 12.79
C ALA A 280 34.42 -20.71 13.36
N THR A 281 33.44 -21.01 14.22
CA THR A 281 33.16 -22.37 14.65
C THR A 281 32.43 -23.03 13.47
N SER A 282 33.18 -23.86 12.74
CA SER A 282 32.97 -24.30 11.35
C SER A 282 31.64 -24.99 10.98
N ARG A 283 30.69 -25.16 11.90
CA ARG A 283 29.47 -25.95 11.65
C ARG A 283 28.24 -25.14 11.19
N ALA A 284 28.06 -23.90 11.63
CA ALA A 284 26.85 -23.12 11.30
C ALA A 284 26.88 -22.51 9.88
N SER A 285 28.05 -22.05 9.44
CA SER A 285 28.26 -21.44 8.12
C SER A 285 28.03 -22.43 6.96
N HIS A 286 28.22 -23.72 7.21
CA HIS A 286 27.96 -24.77 6.23
C HIS A 286 26.47 -24.96 5.94
N ARG A 287 25.61 -24.77 6.95
CA ARG A 287 24.15 -24.95 6.84
C ARG A 287 23.48 -23.81 6.07
N LEU A 288 23.94 -22.57 6.27
CA LEU A 288 23.44 -21.40 5.53
C LEU A 288 23.82 -21.43 4.04
N ARG A 289 25.02 -21.96 3.71
CA ARG A 289 25.40 -22.23 2.31
C ARG A 289 24.53 -23.31 1.66
N GLN A 290 24.20 -24.38 2.39
CA GLN A 290 23.35 -25.45 1.87
C GLN A 290 21.90 -24.99 1.61
N LEU A 291 21.34 -24.13 2.46
CA LEU A 291 20.01 -23.56 2.24
C LEU A 291 19.98 -22.62 1.02
N ARG A 292 21.05 -21.84 0.79
CA ARG A 292 21.18 -21.01 -0.43
C ARG A 292 21.30 -21.83 -1.71
N SER A 293 21.95 -22.99 -1.68
CA SER A 293 22.07 -23.87 -2.85
C SER A 293 20.78 -24.62 -3.20
N ALA A 294 19.89 -24.86 -2.23
CA ALA A 294 18.66 -25.63 -2.46
C ALA A 294 17.51 -24.81 -3.08
N GLY A 295 17.55 -23.47 -2.99
CA GLY A 295 16.47 -22.60 -3.49
C GLY A 295 16.68 -21.98 -4.88
N SER A 296 17.87 -22.12 -5.49
CA SER A 296 18.30 -21.25 -6.62
C SER A 296 18.41 -21.94 -7.99
N GLN A 297 17.66 -23.01 -8.27
CA GLN A 297 17.81 -23.76 -9.52
C GLN A 297 16.79 -23.42 -10.64
N ARG A 298 16.14 -22.25 -10.60
CA ARG A 298 15.33 -21.77 -11.73
C ARG A 298 15.55 -20.28 -12.01
N GLN A 299 15.76 -20.00 -13.30
CA GLN A 299 15.87 -18.71 -14.02
C GLN A 299 17.25 -18.07 -14.12
N GLY A 300 17.73 -18.01 -15.37
CA GLY A 300 18.73 -17.06 -15.83
C GLY A 300 18.11 -15.71 -16.12
N GLY A 301 18.87 -14.64 -15.88
CA GLY A 301 18.49 -13.26 -16.15
C GLY A 301 19.52 -12.28 -15.59
N SER A 302 20.05 -11.44 -16.47
CA SER A 302 21.02 -10.34 -16.33
C SER A 302 21.62 -10.05 -14.95
N GLY A 303 22.92 -10.35 -14.83
CA GLY A 303 23.77 -9.90 -13.72
C GLY A 303 24.01 -8.40 -13.76
N GLY A 304 23.33 -7.65 -12.91
CA GLY A 304 23.78 -6.33 -12.48
C GLY A 304 24.89 -6.50 -11.45
N GLY A 305 26.12 -6.19 -11.83
CA GLY A 305 27.27 -6.22 -10.93
C GLY A 305 27.07 -5.22 -9.78
N SER A 306 26.91 -5.72 -8.55
CA SER A 306 26.96 -4.87 -7.36
C SER A 306 28.41 -4.49 -7.09
N ILE A 307 28.85 -3.33 -7.58
CA ILE A 307 30.15 -2.77 -7.23
C ILE A 307 30.11 -2.34 -5.74
N ALA A 308 31.20 -2.60 -5.03
CA ALA A 308 31.35 -2.27 -3.62
C ALA A 308 31.16 -0.76 -3.42
N ALA A 309 30.04 -0.37 -2.79
CA ALA A 309 29.82 0.99 -2.35
C ALA A 309 31.03 1.45 -1.53
N ARG A 310 31.62 2.60 -1.89
CA ARG A 310 32.68 3.20 -1.08
C ARG A 310 32.14 3.38 0.34
N ALA A 311 32.86 2.81 1.30
CA ALA A 311 32.56 2.92 2.73
C ALA A 311 32.63 4.40 3.13
N TRP A 312 31.48 5.05 3.30
CA TRP A 312 31.41 6.31 4.02
C TRP A 312 30.79 6.05 5.38
N THR A 313 31.28 6.81 6.35
CA THR A 313 30.80 6.77 7.73
C THR A 313 30.36 8.18 8.07
N VAL A 314 29.08 8.34 8.36
CA VAL A 314 28.54 9.58 8.93
C VAL A 314 28.02 9.17 10.29
N ASP A 315 28.78 9.52 11.32
CA ASP A 315 28.62 9.05 12.70
C ASP A 315 28.49 7.52 12.81
N LEU A 316 27.25 7.01 12.85
CA LEU A 316 26.91 5.60 13.02
C LEU A 316 26.46 4.90 11.72
N VAL A 317 26.22 5.63 10.63
CA VAL A 317 25.71 5.08 9.36
C VAL A 317 26.88 4.65 8.48
N ARG A 318 26.94 3.35 8.15
CA ARG A 318 27.94 2.77 7.23
C ARG A 318 27.33 2.45 5.88
N SER A 319 27.97 2.87 4.79
CA SER A 319 27.43 2.68 3.43
C SER A 319 27.26 1.21 3.00
N GLN A 320 27.95 0.25 3.62
CA GLN A 320 27.70 -1.17 3.31
C GLN A 320 26.28 -1.63 3.68
N SER A 321 25.66 -0.94 4.65
CA SER A 321 24.28 -1.18 5.07
C SER A 321 23.28 -0.27 4.35
N VAL A 322 23.74 0.66 3.50
CA VAL A 322 22.89 1.65 2.84
C VAL A 322 23.14 1.68 1.34
N GLN A 323 22.13 1.33 0.56
CA GLN A 323 22.17 1.39 -0.90
C GLN A 323 21.44 2.64 -1.39
N LEU A 324 22.19 3.60 -1.95
CA LEU A 324 21.64 4.77 -2.64
C LEU A 324 21.89 4.63 -4.14
N ARG A 325 20.83 4.49 -4.94
CA ARG A 325 20.93 4.19 -6.39
C ARG A 325 19.98 5.04 -7.23
N GLY A 326 20.30 5.22 -8.50
CA GLY A 326 19.41 5.82 -9.49
C GLY A 326 19.33 7.35 -9.41
N ARG A 327 19.30 7.99 -10.59
CA ARG A 327 19.31 9.45 -10.74
C ARG A 327 18.16 10.10 -9.96
N GLY A 328 18.48 11.18 -9.25
CA GLY A 328 17.52 11.95 -8.47
C GLY A 328 17.17 11.36 -7.10
N SER A 329 17.70 10.17 -6.76
CA SER A 329 17.57 9.65 -5.40
C SER A 329 18.41 10.50 -4.45
N VAL A 330 17.88 10.77 -3.26
CA VAL A 330 18.57 11.58 -2.25
C VAL A 330 18.38 10.94 -0.89
N LEU A 331 19.47 10.85 -0.13
CA LEU A 331 19.45 10.46 1.27
C LEU A 331 19.96 11.63 2.10
N SER A 332 19.18 12.13 3.05
CA SER A 332 19.66 13.08 4.06
C SER A 332 19.88 12.36 5.38
N VAL A 333 21.04 12.54 6.00
CA VAL A 333 21.37 11.99 7.32
C VAL A 333 21.69 13.16 8.24
N ASP A 334 20.86 13.37 9.25
CA ASP A 334 20.99 14.45 10.24
C ASP A 334 21.21 15.84 9.60
N GLY A 335 20.52 16.08 8.47
CA GLY A 335 20.56 17.34 7.72
C GLY A 335 21.61 17.40 6.60
N ARG A 336 22.50 16.40 6.49
CA ARG A 336 23.48 16.33 5.40
C ARG A 336 22.95 15.47 4.25
N ALA A 337 22.87 16.04 3.06
CA ALA A 337 22.42 15.33 1.86
C ALA A 337 23.55 14.49 1.23
N PHE A 338 23.16 13.33 0.72
CA PHE A 338 23.96 12.38 -0.05
C PHE A 338 23.23 12.07 -1.35
N PHE A 339 24.00 12.00 -2.43
CA PHE A 339 23.53 11.69 -3.77
C PHE A 339 24.21 10.41 -4.24
N PRO A 340 23.56 9.60 -5.09
CA PRO A 340 24.26 8.52 -5.77
C PRO A 340 25.41 9.12 -6.59
N SER A 341 26.57 8.47 -6.60
CA SER A 341 27.62 8.85 -7.55
C SER A 341 27.05 8.75 -8.95
N GLU A 342 27.16 9.82 -9.76
CA GLU A 342 26.73 9.82 -11.17
C GLU A 342 27.38 8.69 -11.97
N GLU A 343 28.52 8.31 -11.44
CA GLU A 343 29.39 7.29 -11.90
C GLU A 343 28.98 5.93 -11.28
N GLU A 344 28.24 5.16 -12.08
CA GLU A 344 28.61 3.76 -12.30
C GLU A 344 29.98 3.66 -13.06
N GLY A 345 30.94 4.55 -12.73
CA GLY A 345 32.27 4.73 -13.32
C GLY A 345 33.10 5.88 -12.70
N GLU A 346 33.52 5.75 -11.42
CA GLU A 346 34.28 6.66 -10.49
C GLU A 346 33.50 7.67 -9.58
N PRO A 347 34.06 8.58 -8.75
CA PRO A 347 33.20 9.63 -8.15
C PRO A 347 33.86 11.01 -7.95
N ALA A 348 33.17 12.07 -8.37
CA ALA A 348 33.46 13.46 -7.98
C ALA A 348 33.04 13.79 -6.53
N HIS A 349 33.98 14.38 -5.77
CA HIS A 349 33.75 14.89 -4.42
C HIS A 349 33.05 16.26 -4.46
N ALA A 350 31.92 16.41 -3.77
CA ALA A 350 31.25 17.70 -3.56
C ALA A 350 31.95 18.61 -2.51
N ALA A 351 33.25 18.42 -2.26
CA ALA A 351 33.97 19.11 -1.19
C ALA A 351 34.82 20.31 -1.65
N GLU A 352 34.93 20.58 -2.96
CA GLU A 352 35.80 21.68 -3.46
C GLU A 352 35.04 22.86 -4.09
N ALA A 353 33.74 22.75 -4.37
CA ALA A 353 32.99 23.82 -5.04
C ALA A 353 32.66 25.04 -4.14
N GLU A 354 32.75 24.92 -2.81
CA GLU A 354 32.56 26.07 -1.90
C GLU A 354 33.87 26.83 -1.59
N ALA A 355 35.04 26.30 -1.96
CA ALA A 355 36.33 26.98 -1.71
C ALA A 355 36.75 27.93 -2.85
N GLU A 356 36.26 27.73 -4.08
CA GLU A 356 36.58 28.61 -5.21
C GLU A 356 35.65 29.81 -5.35
N ALA A 357 34.49 29.81 -4.69
CA ALA A 357 33.55 30.94 -4.74
C ALA A 357 33.94 32.13 -3.85
N GLU A 358 34.87 31.97 -2.89
CA GLU A 358 35.39 33.07 -2.06
C GLU A 358 36.72 33.65 -2.58
N ALA A 359 37.34 33.07 -3.61
CA ALA A 359 38.65 33.51 -4.12
C ALA A 359 38.60 34.58 -5.23
N GLU A 360 37.45 34.82 -5.87
CA GLU A 360 37.32 35.78 -7.00
C GLU A 360 36.35 36.95 -6.74
N GLY A 361 36.21 37.39 -5.49
CA GLY A 361 35.43 38.58 -5.11
C GLY A 361 36.19 39.91 -5.18
N GLY A 362 36.91 40.18 -6.27
CA GLY A 362 37.57 41.46 -6.51
C GLY A 362 36.66 42.45 -7.27
N LEU A 363 36.05 43.41 -6.56
CA LEU A 363 35.42 44.59 -7.18
C LEU A 363 36.47 45.46 -7.89
N PRO A 364 36.16 46.02 -9.08
CA PRO A 364 35.75 47.43 -9.08
C PRO A 364 34.63 47.80 -10.06
N GLN A 365 34.10 48.99 -9.81
CA GLN A 365 32.96 49.69 -10.43
C GLN A 365 33.25 50.26 -11.85
N PRO A 366 32.22 50.83 -12.55
CA PRO A 366 31.92 50.56 -13.97
C PRO A 366 32.36 51.66 -14.95
N GLN A 367 32.40 51.36 -16.26
CA GLN A 367 31.94 52.26 -17.34
C GLN A 367 31.93 51.62 -18.76
N ARG A 368 30.76 51.75 -19.41
CA ARG A 368 30.46 52.06 -20.84
C ARG A 368 30.73 51.06 -21.99
N ASP A 369 29.61 50.67 -22.62
CA ASP A 369 29.26 50.61 -24.06
C ASP A 369 30.37 50.61 -25.12
N PHE A 370 30.40 49.57 -25.98
CA PHE A 370 30.13 49.67 -27.43
C PHE A 370 30.10 48.28 -28.11
N THR A 371 29.59 48.31 -29.35
CA THR A 371 28.96 47.27 -30.19
C THR A 371 29.86 46.26 -30.93
N SER A 372 29.25 45.13 -31.29
CA SER A 372 29.18 44.50 -32.64
C SER A 372 30.01 43.24 -33.00
N TRP A 373 29.25 42.27 -33.53
CA TRP A 373 29.45 41.38 -34.70
C TRP A 373 30.54 40.29 -34.71
N GLY A 374 30.08 39.07 -35.01
CA GLY A 374 30.88 37.97 -35.53
C GLY A 374 30.11 36.65 -35.56
N GLY A 375 29.55 36.29 -36.72
CA GLY A 375 28.79 35.06 -36.92
C GLY A 375 29.66 33.79 -37.06
N GLY A 376 29.01 32.63 -36.92
CA GLY A 376 29.58 31.32 -37.22
C GLY A 376 28.48 30.26 -37.28
N MET A 377 28.40 29.58 -38.42
CA MET A 377 27.37 28.62 -38.81
C MET A 377 27.44 27.28 -38.07
N ALA A 378 26.23 26.73 -37.83
CA ALA A 378 25.76 25.35 -37.92
C ALA A 378 26.70 24.16 -37.68
N GLU A 379 26.25 23.24 -36.81
CA GLU A 379 26.00 21.85 -37.22
C GLU A 379 24.95 21.17 -36.30
N LYS A 380 23.91 20.58 -36.92
CA LYS A 380 22.92 19.69 -36.30
C LYS A 380 23.00 18.37 -37.06
N VAL A 381 23.28 17.26 -36.39
CA VAL A 381 22.91 15.89 -36.81
C VAL A 381 22.76 15.04 -35.52
N ALA A 382 21.52 14.82 -35.08
CA ALA A 382 20.72 13.60 -35.18
C ALA A 382 21.11 12.49 -34.17
N VAL A 383 20.22 12.24 -33.21
CA VAL A 383 20.18 11.01 -32.43
C VAL A 383 18.82 10.36 -32.67
N VAL A 384 18.88 9.10 -33.09
CA VAL A 384 17.75 8.21 -33.34
C VAL A 384 17.01 7.94 -32.03
N VAL A 385 15.71 8.23 -32.00
CA VAL A 385 14.79 7.80 -30.95
C VAL A 385 14.35 6.38 -31.31
N ALA A 386 14.67 5.41 -30.47
CA ALA A 386 14.01 4.11 -30.49
C ALA A 386 12.79 4.20 -29.58
N GLU A 387 11.59 4.09 -30.17
CA GLU A 387 10.36 3.80 -29.47
C GLU A 387 10.43 2.36 -28.96
N ASP A 388 10.18 2.16 -27.66
CA ASP A 388 10.01 0.83 -27.09
C ASP A 388 8.54 0.68 -26.70
N ASP A 389 7.88 -0.25 -27.38
CA ASP A 389 6.47 -0.54 -27.25
C ASP A 389 6.19 -1.20 -25.90
N GLY A 390 5.36 -0.54 -25.09
CA GLY A 390 4.82 -1.06 -23.84
C GLY A 390 3.95 -2.29 -24.07
N GLY A 391 4.55 -3.48 -24.02
CA GLY A 391 3.86 -4.76 -23.98
C GLY A 391 3.41 -5.10 -22.55
N THR A 392 2.14 -4.84 -22.23
CA THR A 392 1.44 -5.40 -21.07
C THR A 392 1.46 -6.94 -21.15
N ARG A 393 2.07 -7.61 -20.16
CA ARG A 393 1.93 -9.05 -19.97
C ARG A 393 0.94 -9.32 -18.85
N ASP A 394 -0.24 -9.79 -19.25
CA ASP A 394 -1.21 -10.45 -18.37
C ASP A 394 -0.62 -11.75 -17.82
N GLY A 395 -0.78 -11.92 -16.51
CA GLY A 395 -0.40 -13.12 -15.78
C GLY A 395 -1.34 -14.28 -16.07
N GLY A 396 -0.84 -15.30 -16.77
CA GLY A 396 -1.53 -16.58 -16.95
C GLY A 396 -1.60 -17.37 -15.64
N ALA A 397 -2.83 -17.60 -15.16
CA ALA A 397 -3.13 -18.52 -14.09
C ALA A 397 -2.85 -19.98 -14.52
N LYS A 398 -2.22 -20.73 -13.62
CA LYS A 398 -2.10 -22.19 -13.71
C LYS A 398 -3.37 -22.82 -13.12
N GLU A 399 -4.15 -23.50 -13.95
CA GLU A 399 -5.03 -24.57 -13.51
C GLU A 399 -4.58 -25.87 -14.16
N GLY A 400 -4.47 -26.92 -13.34
CA GLY A 400 -4.36 -28.29 -13.80
C GLY A 400 -5.61 -29.05 -13.38
N ALA A 401 -6.21 -29.76 -14.33
CA ALA A 401 -6.67 -31.16 -14.21
C ALA A 401 -7.67 -31.50 -15.32
N GLY A 402 -7.57 -32.73 -15.83
CA GLY A 402 -8.72 -33.49 -16.32
C GLY A 402 -9.13 -33.25 -17.76
N GLY A 403 -8.78 -34.19 -18.64
CA GLY A 403 -9.20 -34.17 -20.05
C GLY A 403 -10.68 -34.47 -20.26
N ILE A 404 -11.13 -34.18 -21.47
CA ILE A 404 -11.98 -34.99 -22.36
C ILE A 404 -11.86 -34.35 -23.76
N MET A 405 -11.54 -35.17 -24.75
CA MET A 405 -11.45 -34.79 -26.17
C MET A 405 -12.81 -34.38 -26.73
N GLY A 406 -12.85 -33.23 -27.39
CA GLY A 406 -13.99 -32.76 -28.18
C GLY A 406 -13.49 -31.94 -29.35
N ASP A 407 -13.66 -32.49 -30.54
CA ASP A 407 -13.22 -32.03 -31.85
C ASP A 407 -14.06 -30.83 -32.34
N SER A 408 -13.40 -29.75 -32.76
CA SER A 408 -13.99 -28.76 -33.68
C SER A 408 -12.90 -27.88 -34.29
N GLY A 409 -12.62 -28.09 -35.57
CA GLY A 409 -11.63 -27.34 -36.34
C GLY A 409 -12.05 -25.90 -36.64
N GLU A 410 -11.07 -25.00 -36.57
CA GLU A 410 -11.15 -23.66 -37.16
C GLU A 410 -10.10 -23.53 -38.26
N ARG A 411 -10.58 -23.19 -39.46
CA ARG A 411 -9.76 -22.82 -40.61
C ARG A 411 -9.35 -21.36 -40.47
N THR A 412 -8.05 -21.11 -40.39
CA THR A 412 -7.44 -19.80 -40.60
C THR A 412 -7.44 -19.46 -42.09
N ALA A 413 -8.06 -18.33 -42.46
CA ALA A 413 -7.88 -17.71 -43.77
C ALA A 413 -7.20 -16.35 -43.59
N GLU A 414 -6.00 -16.25 -44.16
CA GLU A 414 -5.29 -14.99 -44.41
C GLU A 414 -6.11 -14.12 -45.38
N LEU A 415 -6.26 -12.83 -45.08
CA LEU A 415 -6.68 -11.84 -46.06
C LEU A 415 -5.79 -10.60 -45.96
N THR A 416 -5.21 -10.29 -47.11
CA THR A 416 -4.28 -9.21 -47.41
C THR A 416 -4.95 -7.84 -47.45
N ARG A 417 -4.09 -6.83 -47.31
CA ARG A 417 -4.35 -5.39 -47.20
C ARG A 417 -4.47 -4.73 -48.58
N GLU A 418 -5.51 -3.90 -48.77
CA GLU A 418 -5.78 -2.83 -49.79
C GLU A 418 -7.32 -2.81 -49.96
N GLU A 419 -8.08 -1.72 -49.88
CA GLU A 419 -7.94 -0.39 -50.46
C GLU A 419 -8.91 0.61 -49.80
N VAL A 420 -8.71 1.89 -50.11
CA VAL A 420 -9.29 3.11 -49.55
C VAL A 420 -10.71 3.41 -50.06
N GLY A 421 -11.58 3.83 -49.13
CA GLY A 421 -12.61 4.86 -49.37
C GLY A 421 -13.97 4.41 -49.92
N ARG A 422 -15.01 4.40 -49.06
CA ARG A 422 -16.34 4.97 -49.35
C ARG A 422 -17.31 4.92 -48.16
N GLU A 423 -18.07 6.00 -48.05
CA GLU A 423 -19.25 6.27 -47.20
C GLU A 423 -20.06 5.06 -46.74
N VAL A 424 -20.24 4.97 -45.41
CA VAL A 424 -21.18 4.04 -44.77
C VAL A 424 -22.55 4.71 -44.62
N ARG A 425 -23.49 4.34 -45.50
CA ARG A 425 -24.94 4.52 -45.28
C ARG A 425 -25.47 3.29 -44.54
N VAL A 426 -25.82 3.44 -43.27
CA VAL A 426 -26.42 2.39 -42.45
C VAL A 426 -27.88 2.17 -42.87
N LYS A 427 -28.17 1.00 -43.48
CA LYS A 427 -29.52 0.45 -43.60
C LYS A 427 -29.76 -0.51 -42.43
N ARG A 428 -30.66 -0.15 -41.51
CA ARG A 428 -31.21 -1.07 -40.50
C ARG A 428 -32.33 -1.90 -41.14
N SER A 429 -32.16 -3.22 -41.18
CA SER A 429 -33.26 -4.16 -41.43
C SER A 429 -33.93 -4.50 -40.11
N GLY A 430 -35.22 -4.17 -40.01
CA GLY A 430 -36.06 -4.56 -38.89
C GLY A 430 -36.62 -5.97 -39.06
N THR A 431 -36.82 -6.65 -37.94
CA THR A 431 -37.85 -7.69 -37.78
C THR A 431 -38.68 -7.36 -36.54
N ARG A 432 -40.00 -7.41 -36.74
CA ARG A 432 -41.07 -7.06 -35.79
C ARG A 432 -41.43 -8.24 -34.89
N SER A 433 -41.66 -7.95 -33.61
CA SER A 433 -42.74 -8.46 -32.75
C SER A 433 -42.59 -7.76 -31.39
N GLY A 434 -43.53 -7.11 -30.74
CA GLY A 434 -44.98 -6.97 -30.87
C GLY A 434 -45.52 -6.75 -29.45
N THR A 435 -46.03 -5.53 -29.17
CA THR A 435 -47.09 -5.17 -28.19
C THR A 435 -46.88 -5.54 -26.71
N ARG A 436 -46.72 -4.61 -25.75
CA ARG A 436 -47.70 -3.74 -25.02
C ARG A 436 -47.01 -3.49 -23.64
N ASP A 437 -47.17 -2.45 -22.84
CA ASP A 437 -48.00 -1.26 -22.74
C ASP A 437 -47.20 -0.21 -21.94
N ASP A 438 -47.49 1.06 -22.21
CA ASP A 438 -46.93 2.26 -21.61
C ASP A 438 -47.29 2.40 -20.11
N MET A 439 -46.35 2.89 -19.30
CA MET A 439 -46.66 3.82 -18.21
C MET A 439 -45.50 4.80 -18.01
N ASP A 440 -45.75 6.03 -18.47
CA ASP A 440 -45.04 7.25 -18.10
C ASP A 440 -45.17 7.54 -16.60
N GLY A 441 -44.06 7.94 -15.99
CA GLY A 441 -44.01 8.42 -14.61
C GLY A 441 -42.83 9.35 -14.41
N ARG A 442 -42.93 10.57 -14.94
CA ARG A 442 -42.07 11.71 -14.59
C ARG A 442 -42.42 12.19 -13.18
N GLU A 443 -41.46 12.19 -12.25
CA GLU A 443 -41.47 13.12 -11.13
C GLU A 443 -40.17 13.91 -11.09
N ALA A 444 -40.33 15.22 -11.29
CA ALA A 444 -39.35 16.25 -11.04
C ALA A 444 -39.56 16.75 -9.60
N ALA A 445 -38.57 16.59 -8.73
CA ALA A 445 -38.59 17.22 -7.42
C ALA A 445 -38.03 18.65 -7.53
N LYS A 446 -38.88 19.59 -7.14
CA LYS A 446 -38.70 21.03 -7.13
C LYS A 446 -38.07 21.41 -5.78
N GLU A 447 -36.88 22.01 -5.80
CA GLU A 447 -36.33 22.69 -4.63
C GLU A 447 -37.21 23.90 -4.29
N ALA A 448 -37.61 23.99 -3.03
CA ALA A 448 -38.21 25.18 -2.45
C ALA A 448 -37.48 25.51 -1.15
N ASP A 449 -36.84 26.65 -1.22
CA ASP A 449 -36.24 27.47 -0.19
C ASP A 449 -37.30 27.95 0.82
N LEU A 450 -37.06 27.76 2.12
CA LEU A 450 -37.67 28.53 3.22
C LEU A 450 -36.71 28.57 4.42
N GLY A 451 -36.27 29.77 4.75
CA GLY A 451 -35.48 30.07 5.95
C GLY A 451 -36.31 30.20 7.23
N GLY A 452 -35.56 30.09 8.34
CA GLY A 452 -35.67 30.91 9.56
C GLY A 452 -36.93 30.84 10.42
N ALA A 453 -36.81 30.31 11.64
CA ALA A 453 -37.11 31.04 12.89
C ALA A 453 -36.79 30.21 14.15
N GLU A 454 -36.39 30.95 15.17
CA GLU A 454 -35.98 30.57 16.52
C GLU A 454 -37.10 29.95 17.38
N GLY A 455 -36.70 29.24 18.43
CA GLY A 455 -37.25 29.49 19.76
C GLY A 455 -38.33 28.55 20.31
N ALA A 456 -37.93 27.84 21.38
CA ALA A 456 -38.70 27.54 22.59
C ALA A 456 -39.31 26.13 22.80
N ALA A 457 -38.98 25.65 24.01
CA ALA A 457 -39.76 24.80 24.91
C ALA A 457 -39.85 23.29 24.65
N VAL A 458 -39.04 22.57 25.44
CA VAL A 458 -39.21 21.16 25.83
C VAL A 458 -40.44 21.02 26.75
N PRO A 459 -41.23 19.94 26.58
CA PRO A 459 -41.70 19.23 27.75
C PRO A 459 -41.36 17.73 27.71
N ALA A 460 -41.10 17.22 28.91
CA ALA A 460 -40.93 15.82 29.25
C ALA A 460 -42.21 15.01 28.99
N GLY A 461 -42.07 13.72 28.63
CA GLY A 461 -43.21 12.82 28.57
C GLY A 461 -42.95 11.48 27.87
N VAL A 462 -42.49 10.51 28.66
CA VAL A 462 -42.85 9.07 28.68
C VAL A 462 -43.47 8.43 27.43
N GLY A 463 -42.85 7.35 26.95
CA GLY A 463 -43.48 6.40 26.03
C GLY A 463 -42.59 5.20 25.71
N GLU A 464 -42.44 4.27 26.66
CA GLU A 464 -41.99 2.90 26.40
C GLU A 464 -42.90 2.26 25.34
N LYS A 465 -42.33 1.86 24.20
CA LYS A 465 -42.98 0.99 23.23
C LYS A 465 -42.14 -0.26 23.07
N ASP A 466 -42.65 -1.35 23.62
CA ASP A 466 -42.25 -2.72 23.35
C ASP A 466 -42.27 -3.02 21.85
N CYS A 467 -41.09 -3.16 21.25
CA CYS A 467 -40.94 -3.73 19.91
C CYS A 467 -40.67 -5.23 20.06
N ARG A 468 -41.76 -6.01 20.05
CA ARG A 468 -41.72 -7.48 20.00
C ARG A 468 -41.32 -7.91 18.57
N ALA A 469 -40.09 -8.36 18.39
CA ALA A 469 -39.63 -8.94 17.13
C ALA A 469 -40.12 -10.39 17.00
N GLU A 470 -40.98 -10.67 16.01
CA GLU A 470 -41.33 -12.02 15.60
C GLU A 470 -40.17 -12.68 14.84
N VAL A 471 -39.59 -13.73 15.43
CA VAL A 471 -38.69 -14.66 14.73
C VAL A 471 -39.54 -15.67 13.98
N ARG A 472 -39.67 -15.53 12.65
CA ARG A 472 -40.28 -16.56 11.80
C ARG A 472 -39.25 -17.65 11.47
N SER A 473 -39.38 -18.79 12.15
CA SER A 473 -38.69 -20.04 11.83
C SER A 473 -39.45 -20.77 10.71
N SER A 474 -38.87 -20.87 9.51
CA SER A 474 -39.36 -21.74 8.43
C SER A 474 -38.75 -23.15 8.56
N LYS A 475 -39.45 -24.06 9.25
CA LYS A 475 -39.19 -25.51 9.14
C LYS A 475 -40.05 -26.08 8.02
N GLY A 476 -39.44 -26.28 6.85
CA GLY A 476 -40.01 -27.09 5.78
C GLY A 476 -39.69 -28.57 6.01
N GLY A 477 -40.61 -29.31 6.62
CA GLY A 477 -40.56 -30.76 6.68
C GLY A 477 -41.19 -31.36 5.41
N ARG A 478 -40.39 -32.10 4.63
CA ARG A 478 -40.87 -33.01 3.58
C ARG A 478 -41.17 -34.37 4.21
N THR A 479 -42.38 -34.88 3.99
CA THR A 479 -42.69 -36.31 4.11
C THR A 479 -43.37 -36.77 2.82
N SER A 480 -42.75 -37.71 2.11
CA SER A 480 -43.40 -38.57 1.13
C SER A 480 -42.55 -39.80 0.85
N SER A 481 -42.89 -40.92 1.50
CA SER A 481 -43.04 -42.28 0.96
C SER A 481 -43.08 -43.25 2.13
#